data_AF-A0A1J5ED02-F1
#
_entry.id   AF-A0A1J5ED02-F1
#
_cell.length_a   1.000
_cell.length_b   1.000
_cell.length_c   1.000
_cell.angle_alpha   90.00
_cell.angle_beta   90.00
_cell.angle_gamma   90.00
#
_symmetry.space_group_name_H-M   'P 1'
#
loop_
_entity.id
_entity.type
_entity.pdbx_description
1 polymer ?
#
loop_
_entity_poly.entity_id
_entity_poly.type
_entity_poly.pdbx_seq_one_letter_code
_entity_poly.pdbx_strand_id
1 'polypeptide(L)'
;MAFQIPTQPYSGKIGTTTIGAGKKAVTLGGEETYPFHLFEGKCPNPPKIAMEIWDFDPSKEWPAAAVEPFKDVMASPEAWAKKCVEKYGADILVLQLKSTDPNGLDRSAEEAAEVVKKVADAVKVPVVIWGTANTQKDEEVLKKISEVCQGKNLSLGPVEEGNHKGVGASALGYGHCIVASSPIDVNLAKQLNILLGNLGVKSDKIVIDPTTGGLGYGLEYSYSVMERIRMAGLTQEDDKLQMPLISNIGNEIWKCKEAGLPQDEVPVLGDTEKRAIMMESVAAACYLMAGSNVVILRHPETVRLVRSFIELMVNGGMAMDIAAIDKSLPSKEIDFASLAPKPNLDFGGKEAAPVKAAPAKAKEAPAPKVEKKAEVAKPAQPAKEKAEVETTKEDEVARMKAEAEAKAKADEEAKVKAEAKAKADAEAKAKSEAEAKTKAQEEAKAKEEQKRLAEAEAKAREREELEALKRKRAQEKARAAKTEDAGAATGKVLELGVVDRLELAIARFRKHA
;
A
#
# COMPACT_ATOMS: atom_id res chain seq x y z
N MET A 1 12.48 -35.46 31.99
CA MET A 1 11.16 -35.67 31.33
C MET A 1 11.38 -35.69 29.83
N ALA A 2 10.47 -36.25 29.05
CA ALA A 2 10.48 -36.03 27.60
C ALA A 2 10.17 -34.56 27.29
N PHE A 3 10.69 -34.03 26.19
CA PHE A 3 10.29 -32.72 25.69
C PHE A 3 8.91 -32.83 25.03
N GLN A 4 7.99 -31.93 25.39
CA GLN A 4 6.70 -31.78 24.76
C GLN A 4 6.67 -30.43 24.06
N ILE A 5 6.30 -30.42 22.78
CA ILE A 5 6.12 -29.18 22.02
C ILE A 5 4.93 -28.43 22.62
N PRO A 6 5.07 -27.15 23.03
CA PRO A 6 3.94 -26.34 23.48
C PRO A 6 3.04 -26.03 22.28
N THR A 7 1.73 -26.15 22.47
CA THR A 7 0.71 -25.89 21.44
C THR A 7 -0.20 -24.74 21.85
N GLN A 8 -0.51 -23.83 20.94
CA GLN A 8 -1.49 -22.76 21.15
C GLN A 8 -2.92 -23.34 21.19
N PRO A 9 -3.74 -23.02 22.20
CA PRO A 9 -5.18 -23.27 22.13
C PRO A 9 -5.85 -22.29 21.17
N TYR A 10 -6.51 -22.82 20.14
CA TYR A 10 -7.33 -22.07 19.19
C TYR A 10 -8.82 -22.24 19.49
N SER A 11 -9.58 -21.15 19.43
CA SER A 11 -11.03 -21.12 19.69
C SER A 11 -11.85 -20.82 18.43
N GLY A 12 -11.23 -20.16 17.45
CA GLY A 12 -11.79 -19.88 16.14
C GLY A 12 -10.97 -20.52 15.01
N LYS A 13 -11.42 -20.31 13.78
CA LYS A 13 -10.73 -20.71 12.54
C LYS A 13 -11.01 -19.69 11.45
N ILE A 14 -10.12 -19.57 10.47
CA ILE A 14 -10.39 -18.73 9.30
C ILE A 14 -11.40 -19.43 8.40
N GLY A 15 -12.44 -18.71 7.98
CA GLY A 15 -13.44 -19.19 7.02
C GLY A 15 -12.87 -19.35 5.61
N THR A 16 -13.61 -20.03 4.75
CA THR A 16 -13.20 -20.29 3.36
C THR A 16 -13.93 -19.37 2.38
N THR A 17 -13.18 -18.66 1.52
CA THR A 17 -13.73 -17.85 0.42
C THR A 17 -13.26 -18.41 -0.92
N THR A 18 -14.19 -18.69 -1.84
CA THR A 18 -13.87 -19.26 -3.16
C THR A 18 -14.04 -18.21 -4.27
N ILE A 19 -12.95 -17.91 -4.96
CA ILE A 19 -12.85 -16.90 -6.03
C ILE A 19 -12.76 -17.56 -7.42
N GLY A 20 -13.32 -16.90 -8.45
CA GLY A 20 -13.42 -17.45 -9.80
C GLY A 20 -14.44 -18.58 -9.94
N ALA A 21 -14.57 -19.15 -11.14
CA ALA A 21 -15.61 -20.12 -11.48
C ALA A 21 -15.05 -21.41 -12.13
N GLY A 22 -15.81 -22.49 -12.04
CA GLY A 22 -15.48 -23.78 -12.67
C GLY A 22 -14.26 -24.48 -12.09
N LYS A 23 -13.63 -25.38 -12.87
CA LYS A 23 -12.56 -26.30 -12.44
C LYS A 23 -11.23 -25.64 -12.01
N LYS A 24 -11.14 -24.31 -12.08
CA LYS A 24 -9.97 -23.51 -11.73
C LYS A 24 -10.29 -22.39 -10.74
N ALA A 25 -11.50 -22.39 -10.16
CA ALA A 25 -11.79 -21.59 -8.98
C ALA A 25 -10.80 -21.94 -7.84
N VAL A 26 -10.41 -20.93 -7.06
CA VAL A 26 -9.44 -21.08 -5.96
C VAL A 26 -10.15 -20.82 -4.64
N THR A 27 -10.05 -21.77 -3.71
CA THR A 27 -10.49 -21.59 -2.33
C THR A 27 -9.32 -21.06 -1.50
N LEU A 28 -9.61 -20.05 -0.68
CA LEU A 28 -8.68 -19.39 0.24
C LEU A 28 -9.16 -19.62 1.67
N GLY A 29 -8.25 -19.65 2.64
CA GLY A 29 -8.59 -19.76 4.06
C GLY A 29 -8.86 -21.19 4.53
N GLY A 30 -9.54 -21.31 5.68
CA GLY A 30 -9.76 -22.58 6.35
C GLY A 30 -8.71 -22.93 7.42
N GLU A 31 -7.80 -22.01 7.75
CA GLU A 31 -6.76 -22.24 8.75
C GLU A 31 -7.34 -22.45 10.16
N GLU A 32 -6.93 -23.53 10.82
CA GLU A 32 -7.25 -23.85 12.22
C GLU A 32 -6.09 -23.45 13.18
N THR A 33 -5.10 -22.70 12.68
CA THR A 33 -3.82 -22.42 13.37
C THR A 33 -3.13 -21.15 12.81
N TYR A 34 -2.09 -20.65 13.47
CA TYR A 34 -1.25 -19.56 12.96
C TYR A 34 -0.46 -19.94 11.69
N PRO A 35 0.07 -18.97 10.93
CA PRO A 35 0.67 -19.22 9.61
C PRO A 35 1.80 -20.25 9.65
N PHE A 36 1.63 -21.33 8.87
CA PHE A 36 2.54 -22.49 8.79
C PHE A 36 2.77 -23.26 10.10
N HIS A 37 1.99 -23.04 11.16
CA HIS A 37 2.01 -23.83 12.40
C HIS A 37 1.31 -25.20 12.24
N LEU A 38 1.75 -25.98 11.24
CA LEU A 38 1.12 -27.25 10.81
C LEU A 38 1.29 -28.41 11.80
N PHE A 39 2.10 -28.23 12.85
CA PHE A 39 2.28 -29.18 13.94
C PHE A 39 1.14 -29.15 14.99
N GLU A 40 0.34 -28.08 15.01
CA GLU A 40 -0.71 -27.85 16.02
C GLU A 40 -2.12 -27.61 15.43
N GLY A 41 -2.26 -27.51 14.11
CA GLY A 41 -3.57 -27.43 13.44
C GLY A 41 -3.48 -27.56 11.91
N LYS A 42 -4.62 -27.53 11.23
CA LYS A 42 -4.67 -27.70 9.77
C LYS A 42 -4.60 -26.37 9.01
N CYS A 43 -3.92 -26.40 7.87
CA CYS A 43 -4.03 -25.39 6.81
C CYS A 43 -4.48 -26.12 5.52
N PRO A 44 -5.78 -26.18 5.21
CA PRO A 44 -6.30 -26.97 4.10
C PRO A 44 -6.07 -26.33 2.73
N ASN A 45 -5.91 -25.00 2.66
CA ASN A 45 -5.65 -24.25 1.44
C ASN A 45 -4.36 -23.42 1.60
N PRO A 46 -3.19 -23.95 1.20
CA PRO A 46 -1.93 -23.20 1.22
C PRO A 46 -2.04 -21.84 0.50
N PRO A 47 -1.34 -20.79 0.98
CA PRO A 47 -1.35 -19.47 0.36
C PRO A 47 -1.06 -19.49 -1.15
N LYS A 48 -1.60 -18.49 -1.85
CA LYS A 48 -1.61 -18.40 -3.31
C LYS A 48 -0.89 -17.17 -3.80
N ILE A 49 -0.30 -17.28 -4.98
CA ILE A 49 0.41 -16.17 -5.62
C ILE A 49 -0.45 -15.62 -6.74
N ALA A 50 -0.86 -14.36 -6.58
CA ALA A 50 -1.47 -13.60 -7.64
C ALA A 50 -0.40 -12.79 -8.39
N MET A 51 -0.54 -12.67 -9.71
CA MET A 51 0.29 -11.73 -10.49
C MET A 51 -0.51 -10.51 -10.89
N GLU A 52 0.07 -9.31 -10.71
CA GLU A 52 -0.54 -8.09 -11.24
C GLU A 52 -0.28 -7.90 -12.75
N ILE A 53 -1.28 -7.35 -13.42
CA ILE A 53 -1.23 -6.80 -14.79
C ILE A 53 -1.98 -5.47 -14.77
N TRP A 54 -1.61 -4.53 -15.64
CA TRP A 54 -2.29 -3.22 -15.72
C TRP A 54 -3.17 -3.14 -16.97
N ASP A 55 -4.18 -2.27 -16.92
CA ASP A 55 -5.13 -2.00 -18.02
C ASP A 55 -4.59 -1.02 -19.09
N PHE A 56 -3.36 -0.54 -18.92
CA PHE A 56 -2.56 0.15 -19.93
C PHE A 56 -1.09 -0.27 -19.83
N ASP A 57 -0.30 0.03 -20.87
CA ASP A 57 1.14 -0.25 -20.96
C ASP A 57 1.96 0.70 -20.05
N PRO A 58 2.58 0.21 -18.96
CA PRO A 58 3.28 1.03 -18.00
C PRO A 58 4.81 1.01 -18.21
N SER A 59 5.29 0.61 -19.39
CA SER A 59 6.72 0.48 -19.73
C SER A 59 7.56 1.76 -19.56
N LYS A 60 6.90 2.92 -19.40
CA LYS A 60 7.51 4.23 -19.13
C LYS A 60 7.55 4.62 -17.64
N GLU A 61 6.77 3.93 -16.82
CA GLU A 61 6.56 4.24 -15.39
C GLU A 61 7.23 3.21 -14.48
N TRP A 62 7.33 1.96 -14.94
CA TRP A 62 7.95 0.87 -14.20
C TRP A 62 9.48 0.86 -14.34
N PRO A 63 10.24 0.47 -13.29
CA PRO A 63 11.66 0.19 -13.41
C PRO A 63 11.95 -0.87 -14.48
N ALA A 64 13.07 -0.75 -15.19
CA ALA A 64 13.41 -1.64 -16.31
C ALA A 64 13.36 -3.14 -15.96
N ALA A 65 13.73 -3.51 -14.73
CA ALA A 65 13.66 -4.88 -14.22
C ALA A 65 12.22 -5.43 -14.14
N ALA A 66 11.21 -4.58 -13.92
CA ALA A 66 9.81 -4.98 -13.96
C ALA A 66 9.22 -5.00 -15.39
N VAL A 67 9.84 -4.29 -16.34
CA VAL A 67 9.40 -4.21 -17.74
C VAL A 67 9.96 -5.36 -18.58
N GLU A 68 11.24 -5.69 -18.41
CA GLU A 68 11.98 -6.66 -19.22
C GLU A 68 11.31 -8.05 -19.34
N PRO A 69 10.67 -8.63 -18.29
CA PRO A 69 9.94 -9.89 -18.42
C PRO A 69 8.68 -9.82 -19.29
N PHE A 70 8.08 -8.63 -19.49
CA PHE A 70 6.75 -8.45 -20.10
C PHE A 70 6.72 -7.54 -21.34
N LYS A 71 7.87 -7.00 -21.78
CA LYS A 71 8.00 -6.04 -22.90
C LYS A 71 7.41 -6.48 -24.26
N ASP A 72 7.15 -7.77 -24.42
CA ASP A 72 6.53 -8.41 -25.58
C ASP A 72 4.99 -8.45 -25.52
N VAL A 73 4.38 -8.17 -24.35
CA VAL A 73 2.94 -8.30 -24.08
C VAL A 73 2.29 -7.12 -23.36
N MET A 74 3.04 -6.18 -22.78
CA MET A 74 2.50 -5.06 -21.98
C MET A 74 1.44 -4.19 -22.70
N ALA A 75 1.48 -4.11 -24.03
CA ALA A 75 0.48 -3.39 -24.83
C ALA A 75 -0.87 -4.13 -25.00
N SER A 76 -0.99 -5.37 -24.53
CA SER A 76 -2.19 -6.23 -24.63
C SER A 76 -2.44 -6.91 -23.28
N PRO A 77 -3.36 -6.38 -22.44
CA PRO A 77 -3.67 -6.96 -21.13
C PRO A 77 -4.07 -8.44 -21.20
N GLU A 78 -4.75 -8.87 -22.26
CA GLU A 78 -5.11 -10.27 -22.47
C GLU A 78 -3.96 -11.19 -22.89
N ALA A 79 -2.93 -10.68 -23.60
CA ALA A 79 -1.70 -11.43 -23.86
C ALA A 79 -0.81 -11.50 -22.60
N TRP A 80 -0.75 -10.40 -21.85
CA TRP A 80 -0.03 -10.31 -20.57
C TRP A 80 -0.63 -11.27 -19.53
N ALA A 81 -1.96 -11.28 -19.39
CA ALA A 81 -2.71 -12.20 -18.54
C ALA A 81 -2.37 -13.68 -18.86
N LYS A 82 -2.38 -14.06 -20.15
CA LYS A 82 -1.98 -15.41 -20.58
C LYS A 82 -0.54 -15.72 -20.23
N LYS A 83 0.41 -14.82 -20.50
CA LYS A 83 1.83 -15.03 -20.20
C LYS A 83 2.09 -15.24 -18.70
N CYS A 84 1.43 -14.48 -17.83
CA CYS A 84 1.49 -14.65 -16.38
C CYS A 84 0.98 -16.02 -15.91
N VAL A 85 -0.07 -16.56 -16.54
CA VAL A 85 -0.62 -17.88 -16.20
C VAL A 85 0.20 -19.02 -16.81
N GLU A 86 0.52 -18.94 -18.10
CA GLU A 86 1.07 -20.04 -18.90
C GLU A 86 2.59 -20.18 -18.78
N LYS A 87 3.34 -19.06 -18.62
CA LYS A 87 4.80 -19.07 -18.49
C LYS A 87 5.27 -18.89 -17.04
N TYR A 88 4.56 -18.08 -16.25
CA TYR A 88 4.98 -17.69 -14.90
C TYR A 88 4.17 -18.33 -13.77
N GLY A 89 3.13 -19.11 -14.10
CA GLY A 89 2.43 -19.97 -13.15
C GLY A 89 1.65 -19.21 -12.07
N ALA A 90 1.02 -18.08 -12.41
CA ALA A 90 0.11 -17.37 -11.52
C ALA A 90 -1.07 -18.26 -11.09
N ASP A 91 -1.35 -18.37 -9.78
CA ASP A 91 -2.56 -19.06 -9.27
C ASP A 91 -3.83 -18.22 -9.52
N ILE A 92 -3.66 -16.90 -9.50
CA ILE A 92 -4.69 -15.85 -9.55
C ILE A 92 -4.11 -14.70 -10.40
N LEU A 93 -4.96 -13.92 -11.08
CA LEU A 93 -4.55 -12.65 -11.70
C LEU A 93 -5.18 -11.46 -10.97
N VAL A 94 -4.45 -10.35 -10.89
CA VAL A 94 -4.98 -9.05 -10.46
C VAL A 94 -4.87 -8.05 -11.59
N LEU A 95 -6.01 -7.61 -12.12
CA LEU A 95 -6.06 -6.53 -13.10
C LEU A 95 -6.19 -5.20 -12.37
N GLN A 96 -5.12 -4.42 -12.36
CA GLN A 96 -5.06 -3.06 -11.82
C GLN A 96 -5.63 -2.10 -12.87
N LEU A 97 -6.71 -1.40 -12.51
CA LEU A 97 -7.42 -0.43 -13.37
C LEU A 97 -6.79 0.97 -13.26
N LYS A 98 -5.48 1.06 -13.47
CA LYS A 98 -4.75 2.32 -13.30
C LYS A 98 -5.18 3.38 -14.31
N SER A 99 -5.70 2.99 -15.48
CA SER A 99 -6.21 3.93 -16.47
C SER A 99 -7.52 4.63 -16.09
N THR A 100 -8.22 4.17 -15.06
CA THR A 100 -9.44 4.84 -14.57
C THR A 100 -9.16 5.91 -13.51
N ASP A 101 -7.90 6.25 -13.19
CA ASP A 101 -7.60 7.34 -12.25
C ASP A 101 -8.09 8.70 -12.82
N PRO A 102 -8.98 9.43 -12.13
CA PRO A 102 -9.44 10.76 -12.56
C PRO A 102 -8.34 11.83 -12.65
N ASN A 103 -7.15 11.56 -12.10
CA ASN A 103 -5.97 12.42 -12.19
C ASN A 103 -5.02 11.99 -13.34
N GLY A 104 -5.29 10.84 -13.98
CA GLY A 104 -4.46 10.20 -14.99
C GLY A 104 -5.14 10.16 -16.36
N LEU A 105 -5.58 8.97 -16.78
CA LEU A 105 -6.23 8.75 -18.07
C LEU A 105 -7.78 8.83 -18.01
N ASP A 106 -8.37 8.81 -16.80
CA ASP A 106 -9.81 8.92 -16.51
C ASP A 106 -10.75 8.08 -17.40
N ARG A 107 -10.32 6.89 -17.85
CA ARG A 107 -11.13 6.01 -18.72
C ARG A 107 -12.52 5.72 -18.11
N SER A 108 -13.52 5.52 -18.96
CA SER A 108 -14.89 5.28 -18.49
C SER A 108 -15.09 3.87 -17.92
N ALA A 109 -16.16 3.71 -17.14
CA ALA A 109 -16.58 2.41 -16.61
C ALA A 109 -16.86 1.36 -17.72
N GLU A 110 -17.31 1.78 -18.90
CA GLU A 110 -17.51 0.91 -20.08
C GLU A 110 -16.18 0.42 -20.66
N GLU A 111 -15.22 1.33 -20.87
CA GLU A 111 -13.89 0.97 -21.41
C GLU A 111 -13.16 0.00 -20.46
N ALA A 112 -13.20 0.29 -19.15
CA ALA A 112 -12.66 -0.59 -18.13
C ALA A 112 -13.37 -1.96 -18.13
N ALA A 113 -14.71 -1.99 -18.17
CA ALA A 113 -15.48 -3.23 -18.20
C ALA A 113 -15.21 -4.07 -19.47
N GLU A 114 -14.94 -3.45 -20.61
CA GLU A 114 -14.48 -4.17 -21.81
C GLU A 114 -13.10 -4.82 -21.61
N VAL A 115 -12.12 -4.10 -21.06
CA VAL A 115 -10.77 -4.66 -20.79
C VAL A 115 -10.86 -5.79 -19.76
N VAL A 116 -11.60 -5.60 -18.67
CA VAL A 116 -11.85 -6.65 -17.67
C VAL A 116 -12.48 -7.88 -18.31
N LYS A 117 -13.50 -7.69 -19.18
CA LYS A 117 -14.15 -8.80 -19.86
C LYS A 117 -13.19 -9.57 -20.76
N LYS A 118 -12.43 -8.86 -21.62
CA LYS A 118 -11.40 -9.42 -22.52
C LYS A 118 -10.38 -10.25 -21.74
N VAL A 119 -9.83 -9.72 -20.65
CA VAL A 119 -8.89 -10.43 -19.75
C VAL A 119 -9.55 -11.65 -19.12
N ALA A 120 -10.74 -11.51 -18.54
CA ALA A 120 -11.44 -12.59 -17.84
C ALA A 120 -12.08 -13.65 -18.75
N ASP A 121 -12.12 -13.45 -20.07
CA ASP A 121 -12.42 -14.50 -21.07
C ASP A 121 -11.14 -15.12 -21.67
N ALA A 122 -10.01 -14.41 -21.60
CA ALA A 122 -8.72 -14.86 -22.12
C ALA A 122 -8.00 -15.90 -21.24
N VAL A 123 -8.32 -15.96 -19.94
CA VAL A 123 -7.66 -16.82 -18.95
C VAL A 123 -8.62 -17.77 -18.24
N LYS A 124 -8.05 -18.79 -17.57
CA LYS A 124 -8.81 -19.83 -16.84
C LYS A 124 -8.67 -19.74 -15.32
N VAL A 125 -7.78 -18.89 -14.81
CA VAL A 125 -7.60 -18.66 -13.36
C VAL A 125 -8.59 -17.60 -12.85
N PRO A 126 -8.81 -17.50 -11.53
CA PRO A 126 -9.61 -16.41 -10.96
C PRO A 126 -8.96 -15.05 -11.25
N VAL A 127 -9.80 -14.04 -11.50
CA VAL A 127 -9.35 -12.66 -11.69
C VAL A 127 -9.92 -11.78 -10.57
N VAL A 128 -9.01 -11.07 -9.90
CA VAL A 128 -9.30 -9.97 -8.98
C VAL A 128 -9.22 -8.68 -9.77
N ILE A 129 -10.17 -7.79 -9.57
CA ILE A 129 -10.22 -6.46 -10.16
C ILE A 129 -9.82 -5.47 -9.08
N TRP A 130 -8.84 -4.61 -9.37
CA TRP A 130 -8.29 -3.66 -8.41
C TRP A 130 -8.37 -2.25 -8.98
N GLY A 131 -9.23 -1.42 -8.40
CA GLY A 131 -9.41 -0.01 -8.75
C GLY A 131 -8.26 0.89 -8.29
N THR A 132 -8.59 2.16 -8.12
CA THR A 132 -7.64 3.27 -7.93
C THR A 132 -7.53 3.78 -6.50
N ALA A 133 -8.37 3.28 -5.58
CA ALA A 133 -8.67 3.87 -4.27
C ALA A 133 -9.30 5.28 -4.37
N ASN A 134 -10.02 5.53 -5.47
CA ASN A 134 -10.90 6.69 -5.61
C ASN A 134 -12.34 6.23 -5.40
N THR A 135 -12.86 6.32 -4.17
CA THR A 135 -14.16 5.73 -3.80
C THR A 135 -15.32 6.07 -4.75
N GLN A 136 -15.38 7.27 -5.34
CA GLN A 136 -16.43 7.66 -6.28
C GLN A 136 -16.27 6.95 -7.63
N LYS A 137 -15.07 7.03 -8.23
CA LYS A 137 -14.77 6.42 -9.54
C LYS A 137 -14.76 4.90 -9.47
N ASP A 138 -14.19 4.34 -8.41
CA ASP A 138 -14.19 2.89 -8.17
C ASP A 138 -15.62 2.37 -7.90
N GLU A 139 -16.53 3.17 -7.31
CA GLU A 139 -17.94 2.78 -7.24
C GLU A 139 -18.53 2.63 -8.65
N GLU A 140 -18.41 3.67 -9.50
CA GLU A 140 -18.90 3.67 -10.89
C GLU A 140 -18.34 2.49 -11.69
N VAL A 141 -17.02 2.36 -11.73
CA VAL A 141 -16.27 1.38 -12.50
C VAL A 141 -16.56 -0.06 -12.04
N LEU A 142 -16.46 -0.35 -10.73
CA LEU A 142 -16.68 -1.72 -10.23
C LEU A 142 -18.14 -2.16 -10.35
N LYS A 143 -19.12 -1.24 -10.26
CA LYS A 143 -20.55 -1.55 -10.50
C LYS A 143 -20.85 -1.86 -11.96
N LYS A 144 -20.10 -1.29 -12.91
CA LYS A 144 -20.25 -1.63 -14.34
C LYS A 144 -19.60 -2.97 -14.68
N ILE A 145 -18.44 -3.24 -14.06
CA ILE A 145 -17.70 -4.49 -14.23
C ILE A 145 -18.49 -5.71 -13.71
N SER A 146 -19.14 -5.60 -12.55
CA SER A 146 -19.98 -6.68 -12.00
C SER A 146 -21.18 -7.02 -12.89
N GLU A 147 -21.86 -6.03 -13.46
CA GLU A 147 -22.92 -6.24 -14.46
C GLU A 147 -22.37 -6.96 -15.69
N VAL A 148 -21.32 -6.42 -16.31
CA VAL A 148 -20.77 -6.90 -17.59
C VAL A 148 -20.09 -8.28 -17.47
N CYS A 149 -19.64 -8.66 -16.27
CA CYS A 149 -18.97 -9.93 -15.96
C CYS A 149 -19.75 -10.84 -14.99
N GLN A 150 -21.08 -10.68 -14.91
CA GLN A 150 -21.97 -11.50 -14.08
C GLN A 150 -21.66 -13.01 -14.23
N GLY A 151 -21.65 -13.74 -13.11
CA GLY A 151 -21.44 -15.18 -13.09
C GLY A 151 -19.99 -15.65 -13.25
N LYS A 152 -19.02 -14.77 -13.57
CA LYS A 152 -17.58 -15.12 -13.55
C LYS A 152 -17.00 -15.28 -12.13
N ASN A 153 -17.74 -14.86 -11.10
CA ASN A 153 -17.30 -14.85 -9.69
C ASN A 153 -15.92 -14.15 -9.50
N LEU A 154 -15.74 -13.01 -10.18
CA LEU A 154 -14.59 -12.12 -9.96
C LEU A 154 -14.55 -11.65 -8.50
N SER A 155 -13.37 -11.26 -8.01
CA SER A 155 -13.25 -10.49 -6.77
C SER A 155 -13.10 -9.00 -7.11
N LEU A 156 -13.85 -8.13 -6.45
CA LEU A 156 -13.88 -6.69 -6.74
C LEU A 156 -13.29 -5.90 -5.57
N GLY A 157 -12.35 -4.99 -5.85
CA GLY A 157 -11.76 -4.07 -4.87
C GLY A 157 -11.08 -2.86 -5.52
N PRO A 158 -10.54 -1.92 -4.73
CA PRO A 158 -10.72 -1.84 -3.28
C PRO A 158 -12.17 -1.47 -2.92
N VAL A 159 -12.76 -2.18 -1.97
CA VAL A 159 -14.05 -1.81 -1.38
C VAL A 159 -13.79 -1.26 0.01
N GLU A 160 -14.07 0.01 0.20
CA GLU A 160 -13.82 0.78 1.41
C GLU A 160 -15.14 1.28 2.03
N GLU A 161 -15.08 1.89 3.21
CA GLU A 161 -16.25 2.49 3.86
C GLU A 161 -16.96 3.54 2.98
N GLY A 162 -16.24 4.21 2.06
CA GLY A 162 -16.85 5.15 1.10
C GLY A 162 -17.75 4.51 0.05
N ASN A 163 -17.42 3.32 -0.48
CA ASN A 163 -18.10 2.71 -1.64
C ASN A 163 -18.80 1.36 -1.35
N HIS A 164 -18.68 0.83 -0.12
CA HIS A 164 -19.23 -0.48 0.27
C HIS A 164 -20.71 -0.68 -0.06
N LYS A 165 -21.54 0.37 -0.05
CA LYS A 165 -22.97 0.29 -0.36
C LYS A 165 -23.21 -0.01 -1.83
N GLY A 166 -22.60 0.77 -2.73
CA GLY A 166 -22.77 0.61 -4.17
C GLY A 166 -22.09 -0.66 -4.70
N VAL A 167 -20.82 -0.86 -4.36
CA VAL A 167 -20.06 -2.02 -4.85
C VAL A 167 -20.55 -3.31 -4.16
N GLY A 168 -20.84 -3.28 -2.86
CA GLY A 168 -21.30 -4.45 -2.11
C GLY A 168 -22.67 -4.95 -2.54
N ALA A 169 -23.64 -4.06 -2.76
CA ALA A 169 -24.95 -4.45 -3.30
C ALA A 169 -24.84 -5.02 -4.73
N SER A 170 -23.96 -4.45 -5.56
CA SER A 170 -23.74 -4.92 -6.94
C SER A 170 -23.01 -6.26 -6.98
N ALA A 171 -22.00 -6.47 -6.13
CA ALA A 171 -21.31 -7.74 -5.97
C ALA A 171 -22.28 -8.85 -5.49
N LEU A 172 -23.16 -8.54 -4.54
CA LEU A 172 -24.21 -9.45 -4.08
C LEU A 172 -25.22 -9.81 -5.18
N GLY A 173 -25.66 -8.82 -5.96
CA GLY A 173 -26.64 -9.02 -7.05
C GLY A 173 -26.10 -9.84 -8.23
N TYR A 174 -24.84 -9.63 -8.62
CA TYR A 174 -24.22 -10.30 -9.77
C TYR A 174 -23.37 -11.54 -9.42
N GLY A 175 -23.20 -11.85 -8.12
CA GLY A 175 -22.59 -13.09 -7.64
C GLY A 175 -21.07 -13.08 -7.53
N HIS A 176 -20.48 -11.95 -7.13
CA HIS A 176 -19.04 -11.73 -7.01
C HIS A 176 -18.53 -11.84 -5.57
N CYS A 177 -17.21 -11.92 -5.41
CA CYS A 177 -16.51 -11.72 -4.14
C CYS A 177 -16.07 -10.25 -4.00
N ILE A 178 -15.78 -9.84 -2.76
CA ILE A 178 -15.32 -8.50 -2.39
C ILE A 178 -13.93 -8.58 -1.76
N VAL A 179 -13.04 -7.68 -2.16
CA VAL A 179 -11.83 -7.33 -1.42
C VAL A 179 -12.15 -6.11 -0.55
N ALA A 180 -12.33 -6.35 0.74
CA ALA A 180 -12.68 -5.35 1.74
C ALA A 180 -11.40 -4.64 2.24
N SER A 181 -11.11 -3.48 1.66
CA SER A 181 -9.91 -2.68 1.93
C SER A 181 -10.15 -1.73 3.10
N SER A 182 -9.27 -1.79 4.11
CA SER A 182 -9.28 -0.91 5.28
C SER A 182 -7.87 -0.42 5.60
N PRO A 183 -7.63 0.87 5.90
CA PRO A 183 -6.29 1.42 6.03
C PRO A 183 -5.64 1.10 7.38
N ILE A 184 -4.95 -0.05 7.46
CA ILE A 184 -4.02 -0.44 8.53
C ILE A 184 -4.62 -0.27 9.95
N ASP A 185 -5.87 -0.67 10.14
CA ASP A 185 -6.51 -0.76 11.46
C ASP A 185 -7.51 -1.93 11.55
N VAL A 186 -7.42 -2.67 12.66
CA VAL A 186 -8.20 -3.88 12.93
C VAL A 186 -9.69 -3.57 13.17
N ASN A 187 -10.00 -2.41 13.75
CA ASN A 187 -11.36 -1.98 14.01
C ASN A 187 -12.04 -1.51 12.72
N LEU A 188 -11.31 -0.81 11.84
CA LEU A 188 -11.80 -0.42 10.52
C LEU A 188 -12.08 -1.66 9.64
N ALA A 189 -11.19 -2.65 9.64
CA ALA A 189 -11.43 -3.94 8.98
C ALA A 189 -12.73 -4.59 9.49
N LYS A 190 -12.90 -4.67 10.82
CA LYS A 190 -14.10 -5.22 11.46
C LYS A 190 -15.36 -4.41 11.16
N GLN A 191 -15.28 -3.08 11.16
CA GLN A 191 -16.40 -2.17 10.86
C GLN A 191 -16.88 -2.35 9.42
N LEU A 192 -15.96 -2.35 8.46
CA LEU A 192 -16.25 -2.61 7.05
C LEU A 192 -16.89 -3.99 6.82
N ASN A 193 -16.37 -5.03 7.48
CA ASN A 193 -16.94 -6.38 7.41
C ASN A 193 -18.36 -6.46 8.01
N ILE A 194 -18.63 -5.71 9.08
CA ILE A 194 -19.98 -5.57 9.65
C ILE A 194 -20.91 -4.82 8.69
N LEU A 195 -20.43 -3.75 8.05
CA LEU A 195 -21.21 -2.98 7.06
C LEU A 195 -21.58 -3.83 5.84
N LEU A 196 -20.63 -4.60 5.28
CA LEU A 196 -20.88 -5.55 4.20
C LEU A 196 -21.84 -6.67 4.63
N GLY A 197 -21.68 -7.21 5.84
CA GLY A 197 -22.59 -8.20 6.42
C GLY A 197 -24.03 -7.69 6.57
N ASN A 198 -24.19 -6.43 6.98
CA ASN A 198 -25.51 -5.77 7.09
C ASN A 198 -26.20 -5.56 5.73
N LEU A 199 -25.45 -5.52 4.62
CA LEU A 199 -25.99 -5.50 3.26
C LEU A 199 -26.37 -6.90 2.74
N GLY A 200 -26.09 -7.97 3.50
CA GLY A 200 -26.31 -9.35 3.11
C GLY A 200 -25.14 -10.00 2.36
N VAL A 201 -23.98 -9.33 2.27
CA VAL A 201 -22.75 -9.97 1.77
C VAL A 201 -22.28 -10.98 2.82
N LYS A 202 -22.12 -12.23 2.39
CA LYS A 202 -21.66 -13.33 3.26
C LYS A 202 -20.15 -13.30 3.47
N SER A 203 -19.68 -13.80 4.62
CA SER A 203 -18.24 -13.92 4.91
C SER A 203 -17.49 -14.81 3.90
N ASP A 204 -18.14 -15.83 3.31
CA ASP A 204 -17.58 -16.70 2.25
C ASP A 204 -17.46 -16.01 0.87
N LYS A 205 -17.82 -14.71 0.81
CA LYS A 205 -17.64 -13.79 -0.32
C LYS A 205 -16.73 -12.61 0.01
N ILE A 206 -16.13 -12.55 1.19
CA ILE A 206 -15.23 -11.46 1.60
C ILE A 206 -13.80 -12.00 1.71
N VAL A 207 -12.85 -11.20 1.21
CA VAL A 207 -11.41 -11.28 1.49
C VAL A 207 -11.00 -9.94 2.06
N ILE A 208 -10.27 -9.92 3.16
CA ILE A 208 -9.83 -8.68 3.81
C ILE A 208 -8.52 -8.19 3.16
N ASP A 209 -8.46 -6.90 2.85
CA ASP A 209 -7.22 -6.18 2.53
C ASP A 209 -6.95 -5.17 3.67
N PRO A 210 -5.92 -5.40 4.52
CA PRO A 210 -5.59 -4.51 5.62
C PRO A 210 -4.79 -3.27 5.15
N THR A 211 -4.64 -3.08 3.84
CA THR A 211 -3.71 -2.17 3.18
C THR A 211 -2.24 -2.54 3.47
N THR A 212 -1.45 -2.71 2.42
CA THR A 212 -0.03 -3.06 2.51
C THR A 212 0.87 -1.83 2.52
N GLY A 213 1.81 -1.75 3.46
CA GLY A 213 3.00 -0.90 3.37
C GLY A 213 4.16 -1.60 2.64
N GLY A 214 5.04 -0.82 2.01
CA GLY A 214 6.24 -1.32 1.34
C GLY A 214 7.37 -1.66 2.33
N LEU A 215 8.35 -2.45 1.90
CA LEU A 215 9.52 -2.81 2.71
C LEU A 215 10.38 -1.57 3.00
N GLY A 216 10.46 -1.15 4.26
CA GLY A 216 11.07 0.13 4.66
C GLY A 216 10.11 1.34 4.56
N TYR A 217 8.86 1.10 4.15
CA TYR A 217 7.81 2.08 3.93
C TYR A 217 6.50 1.63 4.62
N GLY A 218 6.58 1.27 5.91
CA GLY A 218 5.41 0.97 6.75
C GLY A 218 4.90 -0.46 6.76
N LEU A 219 5.60 -1.42 6.12
CA LEU A 219 5.28 -2.85 6.16
C LEU A 219 5.06 -3.37 7.59
N GLU A 220 5.83 -2.88 8.56
CA GLU A 220 5.76 -3.22 9.97
C GLU A 220 4.38 -2.92 10.61
N TYR A 221 3.69 -1.88 10.14
CA TYR A 221 2.33 -1.56 10.61
C TYR A 221 1.30 -2.55 10.04
N SER A 222 1.36 -2.82 8.73
CA SER A 222 0.48 -3.81 8.07
C SER A 222 0.70 -5.21 8.63
N TYR A 223 1.95 -5.62 8.83
CA TYR A 223 2.34 -6.89 9.46
C TYR A 223 1.69 -7.03 10.86
N SER A 224 1.86 -6.02 11.72
CA SER A 224 1.31 -6.00 13.07
C SER A 224 -0.23 -6.01 13.10
N VAL A 225 -0.88 -5.38 12.11
CA VAL A 225 -2.34 -5.39 11.96
C VAL A 225 -2.85 -6.74 11.48
N MET A 226 -2.14 -7.39 10.56
CA MET A 226 -2.48 -8.73 10.07
C MET A 226 -2.35 -9.80 11.16
N GLU A 227 -1.26 -9.79 11.94
CA GLU A 227 -1.15 -10.66 13.11
C GLU A 227 -2.31 -10.43 14.08
N ARG A 228 -2.68 -9.19 14.38
CA ARG A 228 -3.84 -8.88 15.24
C ARG A 228 -5.18 -9.35 14.66
N ILE A 229 -5.39 -9.26 13.34
CA ILE A 229 -6.57 -9.81 12.65
C ILE A 229 -6.60 -11.34 12.79
N ARG A 230 -5.46 -12.01 12.62
CA ARG A 230 -5.32 -13.46 12.77
C ARG A 230 -5.53 -13.91 14.22
N MET A 231 -4.93 -13.23 15.20
CA MET A 231 -5.18 -13.45 16.63
C MET A 231 -6.67 -13.32 16.97
N ALA A 232 -7.34 -12.27 16.48
CA ALA A 232 -8.76 -12.05 16.74
C ALA A 232 -9.64 -13.19 16.18
N GLY A 233 -9.42 -13.57 14.91
CA GLY A 233 -10.17 -14.64 14.27
C GLY A 233 -9.89 -16.05 14.83
N LEU A 234 -8.66 -16.34 15.25
CA LEU A 234 -8.21 -17.68 15.68
C LEU A 234 -8.31 -17.92 17.20
N THR A 235 -8.16 -16.88 18.04
CA THR A 235 -8.06 -17.03 19.51
C THR A 235 -9.05 -16.19 20.32
N GLN A 236 -9.80 -15.27 19.68
CA GLN A 236 -10.72 -14.35 20.35
C GLN A 236 -12.15 -14.45 19.81
N GLU A 237 -12.44 -15.51 19.03
CA GLU A 237 -13.75 -15.83 18.46
C GLU A 237 -14.38 -14.71 17.60
N ASP A 238 -13.56 -13.83 17.02
CA ASP A 238 -14.03 -12.67 16.25
C ASP A 238 -14.49 -13.06 14.84
N ASP A 239 -15.74 -13.50 14.72
CA ASP A 239 -16.36 -13.97 13.46
C ASP A 239 -16.41 -12.91 12.34
N LYS A 240 -16.15 -11.63 12.65
CA LYS A 240 -16.02 -10.53 11.68
C LYS A 240 -14.59 -10.32 11.18
N LEU A 241 -13.63 -11.09 11.67
CA LEU A 241 -12.22 -11.12 11.23
C LEU A 241 -11.75 -12.52 10.80
N GLN A 242 -12.63 -13.53 10.87
CA GLN A 242 -12.42 -14.90 10.37
C GLN A 242 -12.47 -15.02 8.83
N MET A 243 -11.95 -14.04 8.08
CA MET A 243 -11.88 -14.10 6.61
C MET A 243 -10.43 -14.22 6.10
N PRO A 244 -10.23 -14.75 4.88
CA PRO A 244 -8.92 -14.77 4.23
C PRO A 244 -8.38 -13.35 4.02
N LEU A 245 -7.05 -13.22 3.99
CA LEU A 245 -6.33 -11.96 3.76
C LEU A 245 -5.71 -11.96 2.35
N ILE A 246 -5.74 -10.79 1.69
CA ILE A 246 -4.99 -10.50 0.46
C ILE A 246 -4.04 -9.31 0.70
N SER A 247 -2.94 -9.24 -0.05
CA SER A 247 -1.86 -8.26 0.19
C SER A 247 -1.28 -7.76 -1.14
N ASN A 248 -1.41 -6.45 -1.44
CA ASN A 248 -0.99 -5.84 -2.71
C ASN A 248 0.49 -5.41 -2.74
N ILE A 249 1.39 -6.38 -2.58
CA ILE A 249 2.82 -6.15 -2.34
C ILE A 249 3.53 -5.58 -3.58
N GLY A 250 3.25 -6.10 -4.78
CA GLY A 250 3.92 -5.69 -6.03
C GLY A 250 3.79 -4.19 -6.31
N ASN A 251 2.58 -3.63 -6.14
CA ASN A 251 2.31 -2.20 -6.29
C ASN A 251 3.13 -1.34 -5.31
N GLU A 252 3.34 -1.83 -4.09
CA GLU A 252 3.99 -1.09 -3.01
C GLU A 252 5.51 -1.17 -3.05
N ILE A 253 6.08 -2.30 -3.48
CA ILE A 253 7.53 -2.47 -3.58
C ILE A 253 8.08 -1.81 -4.84
N TRP A 254 7.44 -2.00 -5.99
CA TRP A 254 7.97 -1.53 -7.27
C TRP A 254 7.79 -0.02 -7.52
N LYS A 255 7.12 0.69 -6.60
CA LYS A 255 7.12 2.17 -6.52
C LYS A 255 8.17 2.75 -5.55
N CYS A 256 8.84 1.92 -4.73
CA CYS A 256 9.93 2.37 -3.87
C CYS A 256 11.13 2.81 -4.72
N LYS A 257 11.82 3.87 -4.31
CA LYS A 257 12.95 4.43 -5.08
C LYS A 257 14.07 3.41 -5.23
N GLU A 258 14.31 2.62 -4.20
CA GLU A 258 15.33 1.58 -4.10
C GLU A 258 15.16 0.51 -5.19
N ALA A 259 13.94 0.21 -5.63
CA ALA A 259 13.67 -0.73 -6.72
C ALA A 259 14.04 -0.17 -8.10
N GLY A 260 14.07 1.16 -8.26
CA GLY A 260 14.44 1.85 -9.51
C GLY A 260 15.87 2.41 -9.54
N LEU A 261 16.50 2.66 -8.38
CA LEU A 261 17.79 3.37 -8.29
C LEU A 261 18.91 2.67 -9.10
N PRO A 262 19.58 3.38 -10.03
CA PRO A 262 20.70 2.84 -10.78
C PRO A 262 21.88 2.39 -9.90
N GLN A 263 22.52 1.29 -10.30
CA GLN A 263 23.67 0.71 -9.59
C GLN A 263 24.89 1.64 -9.55
N ASP A 264 25.03 2.54 -10.52
CA ASP A 264 26.09 3.56 -10.61
C ASP A 264 25.77 4.84 -9.84
N GLU A 265 24.50 5.20 -9.65
CA GLU A 265 24.10 6.30 -8.76
C GLU A 265 24.28 5.93 -7.28
N VAL A 266 23.95 4.69 -6.89
CA VAL A 266 24.08 4.22 -5.49
C VAL A 266 24.75 2.84 -5.40
N PRO A 267 26.08 2.73 -5.65
CA PRO A 267 26.80 1.45 -5.69
C PRO A 267 26.68 0.61 -4.41
N VAL A 268 26.57 1.25 -3.24
CA VAL A 268 26.44 0.57 -1.94
C VAL A 268 25.14 -0.25 -1.79
N LEU A 269 24.14 -0.03 -2.65
CA LEU A 269 22.92 -0.84 -2.71
C LEU A 269 23.02 -2.03 -3.68
N GLY A 270 24.16 -2.20 -4.37
CA GLY A 270 24.42 -3.30 -5.29
C GLY A 270 23.53 -3.32 -6.54
N ASP A 271 23.40 -4.50 -7.13
CA ASP A 271 22.67 -4.74 -8.38
C ASP A 271 21.17 -4.40 -8.27
N THR A 272 20.67 -3.52 -9.15
CA THR A 272 19.31 -2.98 -9.10
C THR A 272 18.22 -4.03 -9.30
N GLU A 273 18.38 -4.91 -10.29
CA GLU A 273 17.39 -5.97 -10.59
C GLU A 273 17.30 -6.96 -9.42
N LYS A 274 18.46 -7.49 -8.97
CA LYS A 274 18.52 -8.42 -7.85
C LYS A 274 17.99 -7.80 -6.56
N ARG A 275 18.26 -6.51 -6.31
CA ARG A 275 17.73 -5.78 -5.15
C ARG A 275 16.22 -5.67 -5.19
N ALA A 276 15.63 -5.24 -6.31
CA ALA A 276 14.18 -5.07 -6.43
C ALA A 276 13.41 -6.40 -6.26
N ILE A 277 13.89 -7.47 -6.91
CA ILE A 277 13.33 -8.83 -6.77
C ILE A 277 13.45 -9.32 -5.32
N MET A 278 14.58 -9.06 -4.65
CA MET A 278 14.78 -9.46 -3.25
C MET A 278 13.90 -8.65 -2.28
N MET A 279 13.71 -7.34 -2.52
CA MET A 279 12.78 -6.52 -1.72
C MET A 279 11.35 -7.07 -1.81
N GLU A 280 10.91 -7.46 -3.00
CA GLU A 280 9.57 -8.05 -3.18
C GLU A 280 9.47 -9.44 -2.54
N SER A 281 10.53 -10.26 -2.65
CA SER A 281 10.59 -11.61 -2.08
C SER A 281 10.59 -11.59 -0.54
N VAL A 282 11.35 -10.68 0.07
CA VAL A 282 11.38 -10.48 1.53
C VAL A 282 10.04 -9.96 2.03
N ALA A 283 9.44 -8.97 1.35
CA ALA A 283 8.12 -8.48 1.71
C ALA A 283 7.08 -9.61 1.63
N ALA A 284 7.06 -10.39 0.55
CA ALA A 284 6.17 -11.53 0.40
C ALA A 284 6.32 -12.56 1.52
N ALA A 285 7.56 -12.91 1.92
CA ALA A 285 7.80 -13.79 3.05
C ALA A 285 7.23 -13.21 4.37
N CYS A 286 7.44 -11.92 4.66
CA CYS A 286 6.86 -11.26 5.84
C CYS A 286 5.32 -11.27 5.82
N TYR A 287 4.70 -10.92 4.69
CA TYR A 287 3.24 -10.91 4.56
C TYR A 287 2.61 -12.31 4.65
N LEU A 288 3.32 -13.35 4.19
CA LEU A 288 2.92 -14.74 4.40
C LEU A 288 3.02 -15.16 5.87
N MET A 289 4.09 -14.79 6.58
CA MET A 289 4.23 -15.07 8.01
C MET A 289 3.20 -14.32 8.88
N ALA A 290 2.76 -13.13 8.46
CA ALA A 290 1.63 -12.42 9.08
C ALA A 290 0.25 -13.01 8.71
N GLY A 291 0.18 -14.03 7.85
CA GLY A 291 -1.03 -14.78 7.55
C GLY A 291 -1.85 -14.32 6.35
N SER A 292 -1.20 -13.71 5.35
CA SER A 292 -1.80 -13.51 4.03
C SER A 292 -2.11 -14.85 3.34
N ASN A 293 -3.32 -14.98 2.79
CA ASN A 293 -3.70 -16.14 1.96
C ASN A 293 -3.44 -15.88 0.47
N VAL A 294 -3.32 -14.61 0.05
CA VAL A 294 -2.98 -14.22 -1.32
C VAL A 294 -1.98 -13.06 -1.31
N VAL A 295 -0.76 -13.32 -1.78
CA VAL A 295 0.22 -12.27 -2.06
C VAL A 295 0.15 -11.89 -3.54
N ILE A 296 -0.01 -10.59 -3.82
CA ILE A 296 0.00 -10.04 -5.19
C ILE A 296 1.42 -9.58 -5.49
N LEU A 297 2.04 -10.18 -6.50
CA LEU A 297 3.42 -9.93 -6.91
C LEU A 297 3.46 -9.46 -8.38
N ARG A 298 4.57 -8.85 -8.78
CA ARG A 298 4.82 -8.34 -10.12
C ARG A 298 5.86 -9.18 -10.86
N HIS A 299 7.02 -9.44 -10.25
CA HIS A 299 8.14 -10.00 -10.98
C HIS A 299 8.15 -11.56 -10.98
N PRO A 300 8.36 -12.23 -12.12
CA PRO A 300 8.30 -13.69 -12.21
C PRO A 300 9.29 -14.44 -11.31
N GLU A 301 10.50 -13.92 -11.12
CA GLU A 301 11.46 -14.56 -10.19
C GLU A 301 11.02 -14.46 -8.73
N THR A 302 10.31 -13.39 -8.35
CA THR A 302 9.65 -13.30 -7.03
C THR A 302 8.59 -14.40 -6.90
N VAL A 303 7.76 -14.60 -7.93
CA VAL A 303 6.75 -15.68 -7.97
C VAL A 303 7.41 -17.05 -7.81
N ARG A 304 8.54 -17.31 -8.48
CA ARG A 304 9.29 -18.56 -8.35
C ARG A 304 9.81 -18.77 -6.93
N LEU A 305 10.53 -17.78 -6.37
CA LEU A 305 11.13 -17.88 -5.03
C LEU A 305 10.06 -18.00 -3.93
N VAL A 306 8.99 -17.22 -4.02
CA VAL A 306 7.88 -17.25 -3.05
C VAL A 306 7.09 -18.56 -3.15
N ARG A 307 6.96 -19.16 -4.35
CA ARG A 307 6.36 -20.49 -4.51
C ARG A 307 7.21 -21.56 -3.81
N SER A 308 8.53 -21.54 -4.02
CA SER A 308 9.45 -22.45 -3.32
C SER A 308 9.43 -22.24 -1.80
N PHE A 309 9.29 -21.00 -1.31
CA PHE A 309 9.12 -20.72 0.12
C PHE A 309 7.83 -21.34 0.67
N ILE A 310 6.68 -21.13 0.02
CA ILE A 310 5.40 -21.72 0.45
C ILE A 310 5.48 -23.26 0.42
N GLU A 311 6.07 -23.85 -0.62
CA GLU A 311 6.21 -25.30 -0.76
C GLU A 311 7.09 -25.91 0.34
N LEU A 312 8.20 -25.27 0.70
CA LEU A 312 9.07 -25.70 1.81
C LEU A 312 8.41 -25.50 3.18
N MET A 313 7.70 -24.40 3.40
CA MET A 313 7.00 -24.13 4.66
C MET A 313 5.77 -25.03 4.89
N VAL A 314 5.21 -25.62 3.83
CA VAL A 314 4.06 -26.53 3.92
C VAL A 314 4.46 -28.00 3.94
N ASN A 315 5.44 -28.41 3.12
CA ASN A 315 5.81 -29.83 2.96
C ASN A 315 7.08 -30.23 3.73
N GLY A 316 7.85 -29.24 4.22
CA GLY A 316 9.21 -29.43 4.69
C GLY A 316 10.22 -29.63 3.55
N GLY A 317 11.51 -29.69 3.90
CA GLY A 317 12.60 -29.89 2.94
C GLY A 317 13.81 -29.00 3.26
N MET A 318 14.68 -28.78 2.27
CA MET A 318 15.78 -27.83 2.35
C MET A 318 15.86 -27.02 1.05
N ALA A 319 16.25 -25.75 1.12
CA ALA A 319 16.33 -24.85 -0.03
C ALA A 319 17.59 -25.04 -0.91
N MET A 320 18.36 -26.12 -0.71
CA MET A 320 19.69 -26.31 -1.31
C MET A 320 19.65 -26.40 -2.85
N ASP A 321 18.58 -26.96 -3.40
CA ASP A 321 18.38 -27.15 -4.85
C ASP A 321 17.61 -25.98 -5.51
N ILE A 322 17.26 -24.94 -4.74
CA ILE A 322 16.54 -23.77 -5.26
C ILE A 322 17.54 -22.83 -5.95
N ALA A 323 17.45 -22.74 -7.28
CA ALA A 323 18.28 -21.85 -8.07
C ALA A 323 18.16 -20.39 -7.59
N ALA A 324 19.30 -19.68 -7.55
CA ALA A 324 19.35 -18.24 -7.29
C ALA A 324 18.56 -17.43 -8.34
N ILE A 325 18.36 -16.14 -8.10
CA ILE A 325 17.70 -15.23 -9.05
C ILE A 325 18.39 -15.30 -10.42
N ASP A 326 17.65 -15.71 -11.45
CA ASP A 326 18.05 -15.57 -12.83
C ASP A 326 17.86 -14.10 -13.26
N LYS A 327 18.81 -13.58 -14.04
CA LYS A 327 18.96 -12.14 -14.30
C LYS A 327 18.77 -11.82 -15.77
N SER A 328 17.91 -10.83 -16.04
CA SER A 328 17.62 -10.36 -17.39
C SER A 328 18.43 -9.11 -17.79
N LEU A 329 18.88 -8.30 -16.83
CA LEU A 329 19.61 -7.06 -17.06
C LEU A 329 21.12 -7.21 -16.77
N PRO A 330 22.00 -6.52 -17.54
CA PRO A 330 23.44 -6.55 -17.29
C PRO A 330 23.82 -5.93 -15.95
N SER A 331 24.52 -6.68 -15.10
CA SER A 331 25.16 -6.17 -13.88
C SER A 331 26.47 -5.45 -14.19
N LYS A 332 26.76 -4.36 -13.48
CA LYS A 332 28.11 -3.77 -13.42
C LYS A 332 28.89 -4.38 -12.26
N GLU A 333 30.20 -4.54 -12.41
CA GLU A 333 31.08 -4.83 -11.26
C GLU A 333 31.34 -3.54 -10.47
N ILE A 334 31.42 -3.65 -9.14
CA ILE A 334 31.74 -2.55 -8.23
C ILE A 334 32.93 -2.98 -7.37
N ASP A 335 33.97 -2.15 -7.31
CA ASP A 335 35.02 -2.29 -6.30
C ASP A 335 34.50 -1.79 -4.94
N PHE A 336 33.81 -2.68 -4.23
CA PHE A 336 33.35 -2.42 -2.85
C PHE A 336 34.50 -2.19 -1.86
N ALA A 337 35.73 -2.64 -2.15
CA ALA A 337 36.88 -2.40 -1.29
C ALA A 337 37.37 -0.95 -1.39
N SER A 338 37.27 -0.32 -2.57
CA SER A 338 37.53 1.12 -2.73
C SER A 338 36.52 2.01 -1.99
N LEU A 339 35.29 1.51 -1.79
CA LEU A 339 34.21 2.22 -1.09
C LEU A 339 34.20 1.97 0.42
N ALA A 340 34.93 0.97 0.91
CA ALA A 340 34.94 0.59 2.31
C ALA A 340 35.68 1.64 3.18
N PRO A 341 35.11 2.06 4.33
CA PRO A 341 35.88 2.84 5.30
C PRO A 341 37.06 1.99 5.82
N LYS A 342 38.21 2.63 6.07
CA LYS A 342 39.38 1.95 6.63
C LYS A 342 38.99 1.26 7.96
N PRO A 343 39.32 -0.03 8.16
CA PRO A 343 39.01 -0.72 9.41
C PRO A 343 39.55 0.04 10.61
N ASN A 344 38.69 0.31 11.61
CA ASN A 344 39.17 0.82 12.88
C ASN A 344 39.84 -0.34 13.65
N LEU A 345 41.15 -0.20 13.88
CA LEU A 345 41.97 -1.17 14.62
C LEU A 345 42.31 -0.69 16.04
N ASP A 346 41.70 0.42 16.50
CA ASP A 346 41.74 0.80 17.91
C ASP A 346 40.71 -0.06 18.69
N PHE A 347 41.22 -1.12 19.31
CA PHE A 347 40.46 -2.01 20.19
C PHE A 347 40.33 -1.48 21.62
N GLY A 348 40.79 -0.26 21.91
CA GLY A 348 40.80 0.36 23.22
C GLY A 348 41.99 -0.07 24.08
N GLY A 349 42.78 0.90 24.51
CA GLY A 349 43.71 0.71 25.62
C GLY A 349 42.95 0.39 26.92
N LYS A 350 43.47 -0.56 27.72
CA LYS A 350 42.87 -1.06 28.98
C LYS A 350 42.17 0.04 29.79
N GLU A 351 40.93 -0.20 30.19
CA GLU A 351 40.22 0.67 31.14
C GLU A 351 41.04 0.88 32.42
N ALA A 352 41.41 2.14 32.68
CA ALA A 352 41.84 2.56 34.00
C ALA A 352 40.59 2.74 34.88
N ALA A 353 40.56 2.12 36.06
CA ALA A 353 39.38 2.07 36.92
C ALA A 353 38.85 3.49 37.29
N PRO A 354 37.52 3.68 37.38
CA PRO A 354 36.92 5.00 37.52
C PRO A 354 37.21 5.64 38.89
N VAL A 355 37.98 6.73 38.88
CA VAL A 355 38.24 7.57 40.06
C VAL A 355 37.02 8.46 40.33
N LYS A 356 36.56 8.51 41.59
CA LYS A 356 35.37 9.28 41.99
C LYS A 356 35.62 10.80 41.98
N ALA A 357 34.54 11.55 41.73
CA ALA A 357 34.56 12.96 41.38
C ALA A 357 34.70 13.96 42.55
N ALA A 358 34.98 15.21 42.19
CA ALA A 358 34.67 16.40 43.00
C ALA A 358 33.79 17.35 42.16
N PRO A 359 32.75 18.00 42.73
CA PRO A 359 31.74 18.72 41.96
C PRO A 359 32.11 20.19 41.68
N ALA A 360 31.80 20.68 40.48
CA ALA A 360 31.97 22.08 40.07
C ALA A 360 30.65 22.69 39.54
N LYS A 361 30.42 23.95 39.91
CA LYS A 361 29.16 24.72 39.77
C LYS A 361 28.67 24.87 38.32
N ALA A 362 27.35 24.94 38.16
CA ALA A 362 26.68 25.29 36.91
C ALA A 362 26.95 26.74 36.46
N LYS A 363 26.85 26.98 35.14
CA LYS A 363 26.66 28.30 34.50
C LYS A 363 25.92 28.15 33.16
N GLU A 364 25.41 29.26 32.63
CA GLU A 364 24.35 29.27 31.60
C GLU A 364 24.78 28.93 30.16
N ALA A 365 23.78 28.61 29.33
CA ALA A 365 23.92 28.38 27.90
C ALA A 365 23.80 29.67 27.07
N PRO A 366 24.58 29.82 25.98
CA PRO A 366 24.38 30.87 24.97
C PRO A 366 23.56 30.37 23.76
N ALA A 367 22.75 31.27 23.20
CA ALA A 367 21.92 31.05 22.01
C ALA A 367 22.72 31.17 20.68
N PRO A 368 22.22 30.69 19.52
CA PRO A 368 23.02 30.58 18.29
C PRO A 368 23.30 31.93 17.61
N LYS A 369 24.46 32.01 16.93
CA LYS A 369 24.82 33.16 16.09
C LYS A 369 24.39 32.96 14.63
N VAL A 370 23.95 34.06 14.02
CA VAL A 370 23.67 34.17 12.58
C VAL A 370 24.94 34.61 11.86
N GLU A 371 25.33 33.90 10.80
CA GLU A 371 26.36 34.35 9.86
C GLU A 371 25.73 35.11 8.67
N LYS A 372 26.46 36.12 8.16
CA LYS A 372 26.03 36.96 7.03
C LYS A 372 26.87 36.65 5.79
N LYS A 373 26.26 36.87 4.62
CA LYS A 373 26.93 36.87 3.31
C LYS A 373 28.15 37.80 3.31
N ALA A 374 29.20 37.40 2.59
CA ALA A 374 30.25 38.28 2.08
C ALA A 374 30.18 38.30 0.55
N GLU A 375 30.60 39.41 -0.06
CA GLU A 375 30.48 39.67 -1.51
C GLU A 375 31.86 39.84 -2.16
N VAL A 376 31.93 39.69 -3.49
CA VAL A 376 33.18 39.62 -4.26
C VAL A 376 33.61 41.01 -4.76
N ALA A 377 34.91 41.31 -4.65
CA ALA A 377 35.56 42.42 -5.34
C ALA A 377 36.77 41.91 -6.15
N LYS A 378 37.08 42.58 -7.28
CA LYS A 378 38.03 42.10 -8.30
C LYS A 378 39.16 43.15 -8.51
N PRO A 379 40.44 42.75 -8.67
CA PRO A 379 41.57 43.68 -8.72
C PRO A 379 41.73 44.41 -10.07
N ALA A 380 42.50 45.50 -10.05
CA ALA A 380 42.76 46.40 -11.17
C ALA A 380 44.14 46.18 -11.86
N GLN A 381 44.39 46.95 -12.93
CA GLN A 381 45.44 46.74 -13.94
C GLN A 381 46.82 47.34 -13.60
N PRO A 382 47.91 46.83 -14.21
CA PRO A 382 49.16 47.58 -14.44
C PRO A 382 49.14 48.31 -15.81
N ALA A 383 50.04 49.28 -16.02
CA ALA A 383 50.17 49.99 -17.31
C ALA A 383 51.58 50.57 -17.55
N LYS A 384 52.06 50.52 -18.81
CA LYS A 384 52.69 51.63 -19.60
C LYS A 384 53.41 51.14 -20.87
N GLU A 385 53.44 52.01 -21.88
CA GLU A 385 54.04 51.82 -23.22
C GLU A 385 55.43 52.47 -23.35
N LYS A 386 56.10 52.24 -24.49
CA LYS A 386 57.01 53.19 -25.17
C LYS A 386 56.98 53.01 -26.71
N ALA A 387 57.00 54.14 -27.43
CA ALA A 387 57.69 54.50 -28.69
C ALA A 387 58.17 53.39 -29.68
N GLU A 388 58.13 53.53 -31.02
CA GLU A 388 57.69 54.57 -32.00
C GLU A 388 57.57 53.87 -33.41
N VAL A 389 57.54 54.41 -34.66
CA VAL A 389 57.92 55.68 -35.31
C VAL A 389 57.12 55.90 -36.64
N GLU A 390 57.25 57.09 -37.26
CA GLU A 390 57.04 57.48 -38.68
C GLU A 390 55.88 56.90 -39.57
N THR A 391 54.81 57.69 -39.65
CA THR A 391 54.21 58.26 -40.88
C THR A 391 54.27 57.53 -42.24
N THR A 392 53.12 57.05 -42.71
CA THR A 392 52.46 57.49 -43.97
C THR A 392 51.03 56.91 -44.07
N LYS A 393 50.14 57.55 -44.86
CA LYS A 393 48.69 57.22 -45.07
C LYS A 393 47.73 57.60 -43.91
N GLU A 394 47.48 58.88 -43.70
CA GLU A 394 46.56 59.33 -42.64
C GLU A 394 45.08 59.41 -43.08
N ASP A 395 44.76 59.90 -44.29
CA ASP A 395 43.37 60.18 -44.70
C ASP A 395 42.48 58.93 -44.91
N GLU A 396 43.03 57.83 -45.44
CA GLU A 396 42.23 56.62 -45.74
C GLU A 396 41.99 55.78 -44.47
N VAL A 397 42.98 55.74 -43.57
CA VAL A 397 42.89 55.03 -42.28
C VAL A 397 41.95 55.73 -41.30
N ALA A 398 41.99 57.07 -41.23
CA ALA A 398 41.12 57.84 -40.34
C ALA A 398 39.62 57.56 -40.57
N ARG A 399 39.21 57.46 -41.84
CA ARG A 399 37.83 57.18 -42.23
C ARG A 399 37.38 55.77 -41.85
N MET A 400 38.19 54.75 -42.13
CA MET A 400 37.87 53.36 -41.74
C MET A 400 37.84 53.19 -40.21
N LYS A 401 38.70 53.90 -39.47
CA LYS A 401 38.75 53.83 -38.01
C LYS A 401 37.51 54.45 -37.37
N ALA A 402 37.06 55.61 -37.88
CA ALA A 402 35.83 56.27 -37.42
C ALA A 402 34.57 55.41 -37.67
N GLU A 403 34.47 54.79 -38.85
CA GLU A 403 33.33 53.93 -39.22
C GLU A 403 33.31 52.62 -38.41
N ALA A 404 34.48 52.04 -38.11
CA ALA A 404 34.61 50.88 -37.23
C ALA A 404 34.28 51.22 -35.76
N GLU A 405 34.76 52.36 -35.23
CA GLU A 405 34.53 52.75 -33.83
C GLU A 405 33.07 53.15 -33.57
N ALA A 406 32.42 53.81 -34.55
CA ALA A 406 30.98 54.08 -34.50
C ALA A 406 30.15 52.79 -34.48
N LYS A 407 30.51 51.81 -35.31
CA LYS A 407 29.81 50.52 -35.37
C LYS A 407 30.04 49.68 -34.11
N ALA A 408 31.26 49.64 -33.58
CA ALA A 408 31.57 48.95 -32.33
C ALA A 408 30.76 49.51 -31.15
N LYS A 409 30.66 50.84 -31.01
CA LYS A 409 29.84 51.48 -29.97
C LYS A 409 28.34 51.19 -30.14
N ALA A 410 27.84 51.16 -31.38
CA ALA A 410 26.46 50.81 -31.67
C ALA A 410 26.13 49.34 -31.32
N ASP A 411 26.99 48.39 -31.70
CA ASP A 411 26.82 46.97 -31.38
C ASP A 411 26.94 46.70 -29.87
N GLU A 412 27.85 47.39 -29.16
CA GLU A 412 28.01 47.25 -27.71
C GLU A 412 26.84 47.89 -26.93
N GLU A 413 26.36 49.07 -27.32
CA GLU A 413 25.17 49.69 -26.70
C GLU A 413 23.89 48.87 -26.98
N ALA A 414 23.76 48.30 -28.18
CA ALA A 414 22.66 47.38 -28.51
C ALA A 414 22.72 46.09 -27.67
N LYS A 415 23.92 45.52 -27.48
CA LYS A 415 24.14 44.31 -26.68
C LYS A 415 23.86 44.55 -25.19
N VAL A 416 24.31 45.69 -24.63
CA VAL A 416 24.00 46.08 -23.25
C VAL A 416 22.49 46.29 -23.05
N LYS A 417 21.79 46.94 -24.00
CA LYS A 417 20.32 47.09 -23.94
C LYS A 417 19.59 45.74 -24.07
N ALA A 418 20.08 44.83 -24.91
CA ALA A 418 19.51 43.48 -25.04
C ALA A 418 19.72 42.65 -23.76
N GLU A 419 20.91 42.68 -23.15
CA GLU A 419 21.19 41.93 -21.92
C GLU A 419 20.46 42.51 -20.70
N ALA A 420 20.34 43.84 -20.61
CA ALA A 420 19.54 44.51 -19.59
C ALA A 420 18.05 44.13 -19.70
N LYS A 421 17.50 44.13 -20.93
CA LYS A 421 16.12 43.69 -21.16
C LYS A 421 15.93 42.20 -20.83
N ALA A 422 16.84 41.33 -21.26
CA ALA A 422 16.78 39.90 -20.97
C ALA A 422 16.80 39.61 -19.46
N LYS A 423 17.60 40.37 -18.68
CA LYS A 423 17.59 40.29 -17.21
C LYS A 423 16.27 40.79 -16.61
N ALA A 424 15.72 41.91 -17.08
CA ALA A 424 14.44 42.44 -16.62
C ALA A 424 13.26 41.47 -16.91
N ASP A 425 13.19 40.93 -18.13
CA ASP A 425 12.16 39.97 -18.53
C ASP A 425 12.29 38.65 -17.74
N ALA A 426 13.52 38.19 -17.46
CA ALA A 426 13.77 37.01 -16.62
C ALA A 426 13.41 37.22 -15.15
N GLU A 427 13.75 38.37 -14.57
CA GLU A 427 13.42 38.72 -13.18
C GLU A 427 11.91 38.91 -12.98
N ALA A 428 11.24 39.58 -13.92
CA ALA A 428 9.78 39.71 -13.94
C ALA A 428 9.09 38.34 -14.05
N LYS A 429 9.57 37.46 -14.94
CA LYS A 429 9.06 36.09 -15.05
C LYS A 429 9.28 35.29 -13.77
N ALA A 430 10.50 35.26 -13.24
CA ALA A 430 10.82 34.55 -11.98
C ALA A 430 9.95 35.03 -10.80
N LYS A 431 9.69 36.35 -10.70
CA LYS A 431 8.81 36.91 -9.67
C LYS A 431 7.35 36.48 -9.86
N SER A 432 6.85 36.49 -11.10
CA SER A 432 5.48 36.03 -11.41
C SER A 432 5.29 34.53 -11.11
N GLU A 433 6.27 33.68 -11.44
CA GLU A 433 6.24 32.25 -11.12
C GLU A 433 6.36 31.98 -9.61
N ALA A 434 7.11 32.80 -8.87
CA ALA A 434 7.16 32.73 -7.42
C ALA A 434 5.81 33.11 -6.78
N GLU A 435 5.21 34.25 -7.16
CA GLU A 435 3.90 34.67 -6.65
C GLU A 435 2.78 33.68 -7.01
N ALA A 436 2.82 33.08 -8.21
CA ALA A 436 1.89 32.02 -8.61
C ALA A 436 2.06 30.75 -7.77
N LYS A 437 3.31 30.30 -7.53
CA LYS A 437 3.58 29.12 -6.68
C LYS A 437 3.17 29.35 -5.22
N THR A 438 3.40 30.54 -4.66
CA THR A 438 2.96 30.88 -3.30
C THR A 438 1.43 30.82 -3.19
N LYS A 439 0.70 31.49 -4.10
CA LYS A 439 -0.77 31.45 -4.11
C LYS A 439 -1.33 30.04 -4.29
N ALA A 440 -0.73 29.23 -5.16
CA ALA A 440 -1.13 27.84 -5.35
C ALA A 440 -0.91 26.99 -4.07
N GLN A 441 0.18 27.21 -3.34
CA GLN A 441 0.43 26.53 -2.06
C GLN A 441 -0.49 27.02 -0.94
N GLU A 442 -0.87 28.30 -0.93
CA GLU A 442 -1.83 28.86 0.02
C GLU A 442 -3.25 28.33 -0.24
N GLU A 443 -3.71 28.29 -1.50
CA GLU A 443 -4.98 27.67 -1.87
C GLU A 443 -5.02 26.17 -1.56
N ALA A 444 -3.94 25.44 -1.84
CA ALA A 444 -3.86 24.01 -1.54
C ALA A 444 -4.02 23.74 -0.04
N LYS A 445 -3.27 24.47 0.81
CA LYS A 445 -3.38 24.38 2.28
C LYS A 445 -4.77 24.79 2.79
N ALA A 446 -5.36 25.84 2.23
CA ALA A 446 -6.72 26.27 2.61
C ALA A 446 -7.78 25.20 2.27
N LYS A 447 -7.67 24.55 1.11
CA LYS A 447 -8.56 23.44 0.70
C LYS A 447 -8.35 22.19 1.55
N GLU A 448 -7.10 21.86 1.89
CA GLU A 448 -6.74 20.76 2.79
C GLU A 448 -7.28 20.98 4.21
N GLU A 449 -7.12 22.20 4.75
CA GLU A 449 -7.64 22.56 6.08
C GLU A 449 -9.18 22.57 6.12
N GLN A 450 -9.85 23.10 5.08
CA GLN A 450 -11.31 23.01 4.95
C GLN A 450 -11.79 21.55 4.88
N LYS A 451 -11.11 20.68 4.11
CA LYS A 451 -11.44 19.25 4.05
C LYS A 451 -11.29 18.59 5.43
N ARG A 452 -10.19 18.85 6.13
CA ARG A 452 -9.93 18.32 7.47
C ARG A 452 -10.97 18.80 8.50
N LEU A 453 -11.41 20.05 8.42
CA LEU A 453 -12.46 20.59 9.28
C LEU A 453 -13.82 19.95 9.00
N ALA A 454 -14.20 19.81 7.72
CA ALA A 454 -15.45 19.16 7.32
C ALA A 454 -15.49 17.67 7.73
N GLU A 455 -14.36 16.95 7.60
CA GLU A 455 -14.24 15.56 8.02
C GLU A 455 -14.31 15.41 9.55
N ALA A 456 -13.70 16.32 10.30
CA ALA A 456 -13.80 16.37 11.75
C ALA A 456 -15.24 16.67 12.23
N GLU A 457 -15.95 17.58 11.55
CA GLU A 457 -17.34 17.88 11.87
C GLU A 457 -18.28 16.72 11.54
N ALA A 458 -18.09 16.04 10.40
CA ALA A 458 -18.83 14.83 10.05
C ALA A 458 -18.65 13.73 11.11
N LYS A 459 -17.40 13.47 11.52
CA LYS A 459 -17.07 12.50 12.58
C LYS A 459 -17.58 12.91 13.97
N ALA A 460 -17.80 14.20 14.23
CA ALA A 460 -18.45 14.67 15.45
C ALA A 460 -19.97 14.40 15.43
N ARG A 461 -20.65 14.77 14.32
CA ARG A 461 -22.09 14.53 14.13
C ARG A 461 -22.44 13.03 14.18
N GLU A 462 -21.65 12.19 13.51
CA GLU A 462 -21.84 10.73 13.53
C GLU A 462 -21.70 10.13 14.94
N ARG A 463 -20.75 10.63 15.75
CA ARG A 463 -20.62 10.21 17.16
C ARG A 463 -21.83 10.61 17.99
N GLU A 464 -22.36 11.82 17.80
CA GLU A 464 -23.57 12.29 18.47
C GLU A 464 -24.81 11.46 18.09
N GLU A 465 -24.99 11.15 16.80
CA GLU A 465 -26.06 10.25 16.33
C GLU A 465 -25.90 8.83 16.89
N LEU A 466 -24.68 8.30 16.95
CA LEU A 466 -24.40 6.98 17.52
C LEU A 466 -24.69 6.92 19.03
N GLU A 467 -24.38 7.98 19.78
CA GLU A 467 -24.72 8.09 21.20
C GLU A 467 -26.22 8.29 21.43
N ALA A 468 -26.90 9.09 20.60
CA ALA A 468 -28.35 9.21 20.61
C ALA A 468 -29.03 7.85 20.34
N LEU A 469 -28.53 7.07 19.38
CA LEU A 469 -29.03 5.73 19.08
C LEU A 469 -28.77 4.74 20.24
N LYS A 470 -27.59 4.77 20.85
CA LYS A 470 -27.28 3.99 22.07
C LYS A 470 -28.23 4.35 23.22
N ARG A 471 -28.45 5.64 23.45
CA ARG A 471 -29.36 6.16 24.50
C ARG A 471 -30.81 5.75 24.24
N LYS A 472 -31.28 5.82 23.00
CA LYS A 472 -32.61 5.34 22.60
C LYS A 472 -32.77 3.83 22.83
N ARG A 473 -31.82 3.01 22.37
CA ARG A 473 -31.83 1.55 22.61
C ARG A 473 -31.77 1.18 24.10
N ALA A 474 -31.03 1.95 24.90
CA ALA A 474 -31.00 1.77 26.35
C ALA A 474 -32.36 2.11 27.01
N GLN A 475 -33.02 3.18 26.57
CA GLN A 475 -34.38 3.52 27.01
C GLN A 475 -35.43 2.49 26.58
N GLU A 476 -35.34 1.98 25.35
CA GLU A 476 -36.21 0.90 24.85
C GLU A 476 -36.02 -0.39 25.66
N LYS A 477 -34.76 -0.80 25.93
CA LYS A 477 -34.46 -1.98 26.78
C LYS A 477 -34.92 -1.79 28.23
N ALA A 478 -34.75 -0.59 28.80
CA ALA A 478 -35.25 -0.28 30.15
C ALA A 478 -36.79 -0.22 30.22
N ARG A 479 -37.46 0.11 29.11
CA ARG A 479 -38.93 0.08 28.99
C ARG A 479 -39.44 -1.35 28.83
N ALA A 480 -38.75 -2.18 28.04
CA ALA A 480 -39.04 -3.60 27.88
C ALA A 480 -38.91 -4.36 29.22
N ALA A 481 -37.80 -4.15 29.96
CA ALA A 481 -37.60 -4.75 31.28
C ALA A 481 -38.73 -4.37 32.27
N LYS A 482 -39.23 -3.13 32.23
CA LYS A 482 -40.37 -2.71 33.06
C LYS A 482 -41.70 -3.35 32.66
N THR A 483 -41.88 -3.76 31.41
CA THR A 483 -43.04 -4.57 30.98
C THR A 483 -42.89 -6.05 31.32
N GLU A 484 -41.66 -6.59 31.35
CA GLU A 484 -41.39 -7.96 31.80
C GLU A 484 -41.60 -8.10 33.31
N ASP A 485 -41.10 -7.15 34.12
CA ASP A 485 -41.27 -7.14 35.58
C ASP A 485 -42.75 -7.00 35.99
N ALA A 486 -43.53 -6.23 35.22
CA ALA A 486 -45.00 -6.16 35.36
C ALA A 486 -45.72 -7.47 34.98
N GLY A 487 -45.15 -8.29 34.09
CA GLY A 487 -45.66 -9.61 33.73
C GLY A 487 -45.24 -10.72 34.70
N ALA A 488 -44.06 -10.61 35.32
CA ALA A 488 -43.54 -11.57 36.28
C ALA A 488 -44.40 -11.67 37.56
N ALA A 489 -45.14 -10.60 37.89
CA ALA A 489 -46.01 -10.52 39.07
C ALA A 489 -47.19 -11.53 39.07
N THR A 490 -47.51 -12.18 37.95
CA THR A 490 -48.64 -13.14 37.83
C THR A 490 -48.23 -14.55 37.38
N GLY A 491 -46.94 -14.87 37.38
CA GLY A 491 -46.39 -16.08 36.72
C GLY A 491 -45.57 -17.05 37.58
N LYS A 492 -45.72 -17.08 38.91
CA LYS A 492 -44.83 -17.88 39.79
C LYS A 492 -45.23 -19.36 39.89
N VAL A 493 -44.88 -20.15 38.87
CA VAL A 493 -44.96 -21.62 38.91
C VAL A 493 -43.88 -22.17 39.85
N LEU A 494 -44.30 -22.85 40.91
CA LEU A 494 -43.43 -23.66 41.76
C LEU A 494 -43.24 -25.05 41.12
N GLU A 495 -42.00 -25.48 40.96
CA GLU A 495 -41.72 -26.88 40.64
C GLU A 495 -42.07 -27.77 41.84
N LEU A 496 -43.18 -28.49 41.71
CA LEU A 496 -43.62 -29.46 42.72
C LEU A 496 -42.78 -30.73 42.66
N GLY A 497 -42.34 -31.20 43.82
CA GLY A 497 -41.55 -32.41 43.98
C GLY A 497 -42.28 -33.67 43.52
N VAL A 498 -41.54 -34.78 43.44
CA VAL A 498 -42.11 -36.09 43.10
C VAL A 498 -43.10 -36.55 44.18
N VAL A 499 -42.86 -36.19 45.45
CA VAL A 499 -43.75 -36.48 46.59
C VAL A 499 -45.08 -35.71 46.47
N ASP A 500 -45.02 -34.38 46.27
CA ASP A 500 -46.21 -33.53 46.15
C ASP A 500 -47.11 -33.97 44.98
N ARG A 501 -46.50 -34.40 43.87
CA ARG A 501 -47.22 -34.98 42.71
C ARG A 501 -47.89 -36.32 43.05
N LEU A 502 -47.30 -37.12 43.93
CA LEU A 502 -47.90 -38.37 44.42
C LEU A 502 -49.11 -38.10 45.33
N GLU A 503 -49.00 -37.14 46.25
CA GLU A 503 -50.11 -36.75 47.13
C GLU A 503 -51.28 -36.16 46.35
N LEU A 504 -51.01 -35.31 45.34
CA LEU A 504 -52.05 -34.80 44.43
C LEU A 504 -52.75 -35.90 43.62
N ALA A 505 -52.04 -36.97 43.26
CA ALA A 505 -52.65 -38.12 42.59
C ALA A 505 -53.56 -38.91 43.56
N ILE A 506 -53.10 -39.18 44.78
CA ILE A 506 -53.88 -39.87 45.83
C ILE A 506 -55.13 -39.07 46.21
N ALA A 507 -54.99 -37.74 46.31
CA ALA A 507 -56.11 -36.82 46.58
C ALA A 507 -57.16 -36.80 45.45
N ARG A 508 -56.75 -36.99 44.18
CA ARG A 508 -57.68 -37.15 43.05
C ARG A 508 -58.44 -38.47 43.10
N PHE A 509 -57.76 -39.59 43.41
CA PHE A 509 -58.43 -40.90 43.53
C PHE A 509 -59.49 -40.91 44.65
N ARG A 510 -59.20 -40.28 45.80
CA ARG A 510 -60.16 -40.12 46.91
C ARG A 510 -61.35 -39.19 46.62
N LYS A 511 -61.45 -38.60 45.42
CA LYS A 511 -62.56 -37.72 45.01
C LYS A 511 -63.49 -38.35 43.96
N HIS A 512 -63.22 -39.59 43.57
CA HIS A 512 -64.01 -40.38 42.61
C HIS A 512 -64.19 -41.84 43.08
N ALA A 513 -64.28 -42.03 44.40
CA ALA A 513 -64.59 -43.28 45.09
C ALA A 513 -65.64 -42.99 46.18
#